data_AF-A0AAE3WJ60-F1
#
_entry.id   AF-A0AAE3WJ60-F1
#
_cell.length_a   1.000
_cell.length_b   1.000
_cell.length_c   1.000
_cell.angle_alpha   90.00
_cell.angle_beta   90.00
_cell.angle_gamma   90.00
#
_symmetry.space_group_name_H-M   'P 1'
#
loop_
_entity.id
_entity.type
_entity.pdbx_description
1 polymer ?
#
loop_
_entity_poly.entity_id
_entity_poly.type
_entity_poly.pdbx_seq_one_letter_code
_entity_poly.pdbx_strand_id
1 'polypeptide(L)'
;MTLHVISRYMDQPTQKMMETLIKRKHKYEGFAKQCKRWQWTALLSLAILLFYFVITANKGGSLQPEAMIATLLGHEIFLFWIMAEVFAFYASYYYKKKEEKAEDEYHRLRCEIIQKSTDLWPQSDQWKEREAVFHYMQKQYDINLYYESK
;
A
#
# COMPACT_ATOMS: atom_id res chain seq x y z
N MET A 1 -6.03 14.91 15.42
CA MET A 1 -6.04 16.23 16.08
C MET A 1 -5.52 17.34 15.15
N THR A 2 -5.68 17.24 13.83
CA THR A 2 -4.78 17.97 12.90
C THR A 2 -5.49 18.84 11.84
N LEU A 3 -6.79 18.70 11.60
CA LEU A 3 -7.51 19.59 10.66
C LEU A 3 -8.04 20.88 11.28
N HIS A 4 -8.03 21.01 12.62
CA HIS A 4 -8.68 22.12 13.34
C HIS A 4 -8.03 23.49 13.07
N VAL A 5 -6.77 23.50 12.58
CA VAL A 5 -6.02 24.73 12.28
C VAL A 5 -6.50 25.37 10.97
N ILE A 6 -6.93 24.56 10.00
CA ILE A 6 -7.40 25.01 8.69
C ILE A 6 -8.92 24.91 8.51
N SER A 7 -9.65 24.38 9.50
CA SER A 7 -11.11 24.33 9.48
C SER A 7 -11.77 25.70 9.42
N ARG A 8 -11.06 26.77 9.81
CA ARG A 8 -11.52 28.16 9.69
C ARG A 8 -11.56 28.69 8.25
N TYR A 9 -10.93 27.98 7.32
CA TYR A 9 -10.77 28.36 5.90
C TYR A 9 -11.64 27.52 4.96
N MET A 10 -12.55 26.71 5.54
CA MET A 10 -13.30 25.69 4.83
C MET A 10 -14.69 25.57 5.43
N ASP A 11 -15.69 25.44 4.56
CA ASP A 11 -17.04 25.05 4.98
C ASP A 11 -17.04 23.60 5.52
N GLN A 12 -18.04 23.26 6.34
CA GLN A 12 -18.22 21.89 6.84
C GLN A 12 -18.17 20.79 5.77
N PRO A 13 -18.81 20.90 4.58
CA PRO A 13 -18.69 19.91 3.52
C PRO A 13 -17.24 19.75 3.03
N THR A 14 -16.52 20.86 2.85
CA THR A 14 -15.12 20.89 2.40
C THR A 14 -14.20 20.22 3.42
N GLN A 15 -14.39 20.52 4.71
CA GLN A 15 -13.66 19.85 5.78
C GLN A 15 -13.89 18.33 5.75
N LYS A 16 -15.14 17.89 5.60
CA LYS A 16 -15.48 16.47 5.56
C LYS A 16 -14.88 15.76 4.33
N MET A 17 -14.83 16.43 3.19
CA MET A 17 -14.13 15.93 2.00
C MET A 17 -12.63 15.77 2.27
N MET A 18 -12.00 16.75 2.92
CA MET A 18 -10.57 16.72 3.22
C MET A 18 -10.21 15.65 4.26
N GLU A 19 -11.04 15.48 5.31
CA GLU A 19 -10.92 14.37 6.25
C GLU A 19 -11.03 13.01 5.55
N THR A 20 -11.97 12.89 4.62
CA THR A 20 -12.15 11.66 3.84
C THR A 20 -10.92 11.38 2.97
N LEU A 21 -10.34 12.42 2.35
CA LEU A 21 -9.12 12.28 1.55
C LEU A 21 -7.94 11.77 2.38
N ILE A 22 -7.72 12.36 3.57
CA ILE A 22 -6.67 11.92 4.50
C ILE A 22 -6.89 10.47 4.94
N LYS A 23 -8.13 10.11 5.32
CA LYS A 23 -8.48 8.73 5.70
C LYS A 23 -8.20 7.75 4.57
N ARG A 24 -8.51 8.11 3.32
CA ARG A 24 -8.24 7.27 2.14
C ARG A 24 -6.74 7.16 1.85
N LYS A 25 -5.96 8.24 1.95
CA LYS A 25 -4.50 8.18 1.84
C LYS A 25 -3.90 7.24 2.87
N HIS A 26 -4.29 7.38 4.14
CA HIS A 26 -3.77 6.52 5.20
C HIS A 26 -4.16 5.03 5.01
N LYS A 27 -5.38 4.77 4.52
CA LYS A 27 -5.83 3.43 4.17
C LYS A 27 -5.02 2.82 3.02
N TYR A 28 -4.77 3.59 1.97
CA TYR A 28 -3.90 3.20 0.86
C TYR A 28 -2.48 2.88 1.34
N GLU A 29 -1.84 3.81 2.06
CA GLU A 29 -0.50 3.60 2.61
C GLU A 29 -0.42 2.40 3.57
N GLY A 30 -1.48 2.18 4.35
CA GLY A 30 -1.61 1.01 5.20
C GLY A 30 -1.56 -0.28 4.39
N PHE A 31 -2.34 -0.39 3.31
CA PHE A 31 -2.29 -1.55 2.43
C PHE A 31 -0.95 -1.67 1.70
N ALA A 32 -0.38 -0.58 1.21
CA ALA A 32 0.93 -0.58 0.56
C ALA A 32 2.05 -1.09 1.48
N LYS A 33 2.04 -0.66 2.76
CA LYS A 33 2.98 -1.16 3.78
C LYS A 33 2.77 -2.65 4.05
N GLN A 34 1.53 -3.11 4.18
CA GLN A 34 1.25 -4.52 4.42
C GLN A 34 1.61 -5.39 3.21
N CYS A 35 1.32 -4.93 1.99
CA CYS A 35 1.71 -5.56 0.74
C CYS A 35 3.23 -5.73 0.67
N LYS A 36 4.00 -4.65 0.89
CA LYS A 36 5.47 -4.71 0.96
C LYS A 36 5.97 -5.67 2.04
N ARG A 37 5.38 -5.66 3.24
CA ARG A 37 5.75 -6.60 4.31
C ARG A 37 5.55 -8.05 3.88
N TRP A 38 4.41 -8.39 3.29
CA TRP A 38 4.15 -9.76 2.81
C TRP A 38 5.05 -10.17 1.65
N GLN A 39 5.38 -9.25 0.74
CA GLN A 39 6.36 -9.49 -0.32
C GLN A 39 7.75 -9.78 0.25
N TRP A 40 8.22 -8.98 1.22
CA TRP A 40 9.50 -9.21 1.88
C TRP A 40 9.52 -10.52 2.67
N THR A 41 8.43 -10.83 3.38
CA THR A 41 8.29 -12.11 4.09
C THR A 41 8.38 -13.29 3.13
N ALA A 42 7.69 -13.23 1.99
CA ALA A 42 7.75 -14.29 0.96
C ALA A 42 9.16 -14.42 0.36
N LEU A 43 9.82 -13.30 0.04
CA LEU A 43 11.18 -13.34 -0.48
C LEU A 43 12.17 -13.95 0.54
N LEU A 44 12.05 -13.60 1.82
CA LEU A 44 12.86 -14.16 2.90
C LEU A 44 12.58 -15.65 3.11
N SER A 45 11.31 -16.07 3.14
CA SER A 45 10.94 -17.48 3.29
C SER A 45 11.44 -18.32 2.12
N LEU A 46 11.31 -17.83 0.88
CA LEU A 46 11.85 -18.48 -0.30
C LEU A 46 13.38 -18.61 -0.23
N ALA A 47 14.08 -17.55 0.18
CA ALA A 47 15.54 -17.58 0.33
C ALA A 47 16.01 -18.62 1.36
N ILE A 48 15.32 -18.71 2.51
CA ILE A 48 15.60 -19.71 3.55
C ILE A 48 15.32 -21.12 3.03
N LEU A 49 14.22 -21.33 2.31
CA LEU A 49 13.86 -22.62 1.73
C LEU A 49 14.92 -23.09 0.74
N LEU A 50 15.35 -22.21 -0.18
CA LEU A 50 16.40 -22.51 -1.15
C LEU A 50 17.74 -22.80 -0.46
N PHE A 51 18.10 -22.05 0.59
CA PHE A 51 19.31 -22.28 1.36
C PHE A 51 19.29 -23.66 2.06
N TYR A 52 18.18 -23.99 2.72
CA TYR A 52 18.00 -25.28 3.37
C TYR A 52 18.00 -26.44 2.35
N PHE A 53 17.41 -26.22 1.19
CA PHE A 53 17.44 -27.17 0.07
C PHE A 53 18.87 -27.43 -0.41
N VAL A 54 19.69 -26.39 -0.63
CA VAL A 54 21.10 -26.52 -1.05
C VAL A 54 21.93 -27.29 -0.03
N ILE A 55 21.76 -27.02 1.27
CA ILE A 55 22.46 -27.77 2.34
C ILE A 55 22.07 -29.25 2.32
N THR A 56 20.78 -29.53 2.16
CA THR A 56 20.27 -30.92 2.16
C THR A 56 20.74 -31.67 0.91
N ALA A 57 20.72 -31.03 -0.25
CA ALA A 57 21.21 -31.60 -1.51
C ALA A 57 22.72 -31.91 -1.45
N ASN A 58 23.53 -31.02 -0.86
CA ASN A 58 24.97 -31.24 -0.69
C ASN A 58 25.31 -32.41 0.26
N LYS A 59 24.44 -32.73 1.23
CA LYS A 59 24.61 -33.89 2.12
C LYS A 59 24.19 -35.21 1.47
N GLY A 60 23.25 -35.17 0.53
CA GLY A 60 22.66 -36.36 -0.12
C GLY A 60 23.49 -36.96 -1.24
N GLY A 61 24.56 -36.31 -1.70
CA GLY A 61 25.53 -36.86 -2.65
C GLY A 61 25.03 -37.07 -4.10
N SER A 62 23.74 -36.91 -4.39
CA SER A 62 23.19 -36.99 -5.76
C SER A 62 22.31 -35.78 -6.09
N LEU A 63 22.68 -35.08 -7.17
CA LEU A 63 21.91 -33.99 -7.81
C LEU A 63 20.90 -34.56 -8.83
N GLN A 64 20.37 -35.75 -8.58
CA GLN A 64 19.39 -36.37 -9.47
C GLN A 64 18.00 -35.76 -9.24
N PRO A 65 17.30 -35.28 -10.28
CA PRO A 65 15.99 -34.65 -10.14
C PRO A 65 14.95 -35.53 -9.43
N GLU A 66 15.00 -36.84 -9.61
CA GLU A 66 14.07 -37.78 -8.98
C GLU A 66 14.26 -37.86 -7.46
N ALA A 67 15.52 -37.93 -7.01
CA ALA A 67 15.88 -37.95 -5.59
C ALA A 67 15.57 -36.62 -4.90
N MET A 68 15.68 -35.51 -5.63
CA MET A 68 15.32 -34.18 -5.14
C MET A 68 13.82 -34.03 -4.89
N ILE A 69 12.99 -34.46 -5.84
CA ILE A 69 11.52 -34.42 -5.70
C ILE A 69 11.08 -35.35 -4.56
N ALA A 70 11.66 -36.54 -4.46
CA ALA A 70 11.38 -37.47 -3.37
C ALA A 70 11.76 -36.88 -2.00
N THR A 71 12.86 -36.13 -1.90
CA THR A 71 13.26 -35.45 -0.65
C THR A 71 12.32 -34.29 -0.31
N LEU A 72 11.84 -33.56 -1.32
CA LEU A 72 10.91 -32.43 -1.15
C LEU A 72 9.53 -32.89 -0.68
N LEU A 73 9.05 -34.02 -1.20
CA LEU A 73 7.74 -34.60 -0.87
C LEU A 73 7.77 -35.56 0.33
N GLY A 74 8.93 -36.16 0.62
CA GLY A 74 9.11 -37.13 1.70
C GLY A 74 9.33 -36.51 3.08
N HIS A 75 9.62 -35.21 3.16
CA HIS A 75 9.79 -34.49 4.41
C HIS A 75 8.60 -33.57 4.68
N GLU A 76 7.83 -33.89 5.71
CA GLU A 76 6.66 -33.12 6.17
C GLU A 76 6.98 -31.62 6.33
N ILE A 77 8.19 -31.30 6.80
CA ILE A 77 8.68 -29.94 6.97
C ILE A 77 8.66 -29.16 5.64
N PHE A 78 9.16 -29.72 4.53
CA PHE A 78 9.17 -29.03 3.23
C PHE A 78 7.75 -28.80 2.71
N LEU A 79 6.84 -29.74 2.92
CA LEU A 79 5.43 -29.57 2.55
C LEU A 79 4.78 -28.40 3.31
N PHE A 80 4.99 -28.31 4.64
CA PHE A 80 4.51 -27.16 5.43
C PHE A 80 5.10 -25.84 4.94
N TRP A 81 6.39 -25.81 4.59
CA TRP A 81 7.05 -24.62 4.06
C TRP A 81 6.49 -24.19 2.69
N ILE A 82 6.25 -25.14 1.78
CA ILE A 82 5.63 -24.84 0.48
C ILE A 82 4.21 -24.30 0.67
N MET A 83 3.42 -24.89 1.58
CA MET A 83 2.09 -24.37 1.91
C MET A 83 2.15 -22.94 2.48
N ALA A 84 3.11 -22.66 3.37
CA ALA A 84 3.33 -21.33 3.92
C ALA A 84 3.72 -20.32 2.84
N GLU A 85 4.54 -20.72 1.86
CA GLU A 85 4.95 -19.90 0.72
C GLU A 85 3.77 -19.54 -0.19
N VAL A 86 2.95 -20.55 -0.55
CA VAL A 86 1.72 -20.33 -1.34
C VAL A 86 0.77 -19.40 -0.59
N PHE A 87 0.62 -19.58 0.72
CA PHE A 87 -0.20 -18.70 1.55
C PHE A 87 0.33 -17.27 1.57
N ALA A 88 1.63 -17.07 1.78
CA ALA A 88 2.26 -15.76 1.78
C ALA A 88 2.12 -15.06 0.42
N PHE A 89 2.27 -15.80 -0.68
CA PHE A 89 2.06 -15.30 -2.03
C PHE A 89 0.61 -14.86 -2.27
N TYR A 90 -0.36 -15.69 -1.89
CA TYR A 90 -1.78 -15.36 -2.04
C TYR A 90 -2.18 -14.18 -1.15
N ALA A 91 -1.66 -14.11 0.08
CA ALA A 91 -1.85 -12.97 0.96
C ALA A 91 -1.29 -11.68 0.34
N SER A 92 -0.08 -11.72 -0.22
CA SER A 92 0.53 -10.61 -0.93
C SER A 92 -0.35 -10.14 -2.11
N TYR A 93 -0.82 -11.07 -2.95
CA TYR A 93 -1.72 -10.76 -4.05
C TYR A 93 -3.04 -10.12 -3.58
N TYR A 94 -3.63 -10.64 -2.50
CA TYR A 94 -4.85 -10.10 -1.91
C TYR A 94 -4.67 -8.65 -1.41
N TYR A 95 -3.57 -8.37 -0.71
CA TYR A 95 -3.26 -7.02 -0.24
C TYR A 95 -2.93 -6.06 -1.39
N LYS A 96 -2.25 -6.54 -2.44
CA LYS A 96 -1.99 -5.76 -3.65
C LYS A 96 -3.29 -5.31 -4.33
N LYS A 97 -4.27 -6.21 -4.47
CA LYS A 97 -5.58 -5.85 -5.04
C LYS A 97 -6.34 -4.82 -4.19
N LYS A 98 -6.20 -4.89 -2.86
CA LYS A 98 -6.79 -3.90 -1.93
C LYS A 98 -6.07 -2.55 -2.00
N GLU A 99 -4.76 -2.58 -2.15
CA GLU A 99 -3.92 -1.40 -2.35
C GLU A 99 -4.34 -0.67 -3.63
N GLU A 100 -4.38 -1.35 -4.78
CA GLU A 100 -4.80 -0.77 -6.07
C GLU A 100 -6.20 -0.12 -5.96
N LYS A 101 -7.16 -0.82 -5.36
CA LYS A 101 -8.51 -0.26 -5.15
C LYS A 101 -8.49 0.98 -4.26
N ALA A 102 -7.68 0.97 -3.19
CA ALA A 102 -7.59 2.11 -2.28
C ALA A 102 -6.85 3.29 -2.92
N GLU A 103 -5.86 3.02 -3.77
CA GLU A 103 -5.15 4.01 -4.59
C GLU A 103 -6.12 4.69 -5.54
N ASP A 104 -6.93 3.93 -6.29
CA ASP A 104 -7.93 4.46 -7.22
C ASP A 104 -8.99 5.30 -6.48
N GLU A 105 -9.49 4.83 -5.34
CA GLU A 105 -10.46 5.57 -4.51
C GLU A 105 -9.89 6.88 -3.94
N TYR A 106 -8.59 6.88 -3.60
CA TYR A 106 -7.85 8.07 -3.16
C TYR A 106 -7.67 9.05 -4.33
N HIS A 107 -7.16 8.56 -5.46
CA HIS A 107 -6.84 9.38 -6.63
C HIS A 107 -8.09 10.01 -7.24
N ARG A 108 -9.19 9.24 -7.34
CA ARG A 108 -10.48 9.77 -7.79
C ARG A 108 -10.99 10.90 -6.90
N LEU A 109 -10.91 10.76 -5.57
CA LEU A 109 -11.36 11.81 -4.65
C LEU A 109 -10.44 13.04 -4.72
N ARG A 110 -9.13 12.82 -4.87
CA ARG A 110 -8.17 13.90 -5.08
C ARG A 110 -8.52 14.70 -6.33
N CYS A 111 -8.74 14.04 -7.47
CA CYS A 111 -9.13 14.71 -8.71
C CYS A 111 -10.47 15.43 -8.57
N GLU A 112 -11.47 14.82 -7.90
CA GLU A 112 -12.75 15.48 -7.63
C GLU A 112 -12.58 16.78 -6.83
N ILE A 113 -11.71 16.78 -5.81
CA ILE A 113 -11.41 17.98 -5.01
C ILE A 113 -10.69 19.04 -5.86
N ILE A 114 -9.77 18.64 -6.74
CA ILE A 114 -9.07 19.58 -7.64
C ILE A 114 -10.05 20.21 -8.62
N GLN A 115 -10.93 19.43 -9.24
CA GLN A 115 -11.95 19.91 -10.18
C GLN A 115 -12.96 20.83 -9.52
N LYS A 116 -13.42 20.47 -8.32
CA LYS A 116 -14.34 21.30 -7.52
C LYS A 116 -13.63 22.44 -6.80
N SER A 117 -12.30 22.58 -6.89
CA SER A 117 -11.58 23.58 -6.10
C SER A 117 -11.96 25.02 -6.44
N THR A 118 -12.39 25.29 -7.67
CA THR A 118 -12.94 26.59 -8.07
C THR A 118 -14.33 26.86 -7.49
N ASP A 119 -15.12 25.81 -7.28
CA ASP A 119 -16.46 25.90 -6.68
C ASP A 119 -16.41 25.98 -5.15
N LEU A 120 -15.39 25.37 -4.54
CA LEU A 120 -15.17 25.36 -3.09
C LEU A 120 -14.63 26.70 -2.58
N TRP A 121 -13.91 27.45 -3.42
CA TRP A 121 -13.41 28.81 -3.12
C TRP A 121 -13.67 29.75 -4.32
N PRO A 122 -14.93 30.15 -4.54
CA PRO A 122 -15.33 30.91 -5.72
C PRO A 122 -14.83 32.37 -5.72
N GLN A 123 -14.60 32.95 -4.53
CA GLN A 123 -14.22 34.35 -4.40
C GLN A 123 -12.68 34.52 -4.45
N SER A 124 -12.19 35.63 -5.02
CA SER A 124 -10.75 35.93 -5.06
C SER A 124 -10.13 36.01 -3.66
N ASP A 125 -10.91 36.48 -2.68
CA ASP A 125 -10.46 36.66 -1.30
C ASP A 125 -10.22 35.31 -0.60
N GLN A 126 -10.92 34.28 -1.07
CA GLN A 126 -10.82 32.90 -0.62
C GLN A 126 -9.66 32.13 -1.28
N TRP A 127 -8.99 32.69 -2.29
CA TRP A 127 -7.85 32.02 -2.92
C TRP A 127 -6.65 31.87 -1.97
N LYS A 128 -6.44 32.84 -1.08
CA LYS A 128 -5.43 32.73 -0.01
C LYS A 128 -5.75 31.60 0.97
N GLU A 129 -7.03 31.38 1.23
CA GLU A 129 -7.52 30.31 2.09
C GLU A 129 -7.32 28.94 1.44
N ARG A 130 -7.66 28.82 0.15
CA ARG A 130 -7.36 27.64 -0.68
C ARG A 130 -5.87 27.30 -0.67
N GLU A 131 -5.01 28.29 -0.88
CA GLU A 131 -3.56 28.09 -0.91
C GLU A 131 -3.03 27.62 0.44
N ALA A 132 -3.51 28.21 1.55
CA ALA A 132 -3.16 27.76 2.90
C ALA A 132 -3.57 26.30 3.15
N VAL A 133 -4.76 25.90 2.70
CA VAL A 133 -5.26 24.52 2.81
C VAL A 133 -4.40 23.57 1.97
N PHE A 134 -4.12 23.91 0.71
CA PHE A 134 -3.35 23.07 -0.21
C PHE A 134 -1.92 22.88 0.28
N HIS A 135 -1.28 23.97 0.73
CA HIS A 135 0.04 23.93 1.32
C HIS A 135 0.07 23.10 2.62
N TYR A 136 -0.95 23.21 3.47
CA TYR A 136 -1.06 22.38 4.67
C TYR A 136 -1.19 20.88 4.34
N MET A 137 -2.04 20.55 3.37
CA MET A 137 -2.25 19.17 2.92
C MET A 137 -0.99 18.55 2.31
N GLN A 138 -0.25 19.34 1.52
CA GLN A 138 1.02 18.90 0.97
C GLN A 138 2.09 18.74 2.07
N LYS A 139 2.21 19.69 2.99
CA LYS A 139 3.27 19.66 4.01
C LYS A 139 3.05 18.60 5.09
N GLN A 140 1.81 18.42 5.56
CA GLN A 140 1.52 17.54 6.69
C GLN A 140 1.14 16.12 6.28
N TYR A 141 0.48 16.00 5.13
CA TYR A 141 -0.03 14.72 4.66
C TYR A 141 0.58 14.30 3.35
N ASP A 142 1.50 15.07 2.75
CA ASP A 142 2.12 14.77 1.46
C ASP A 142 1.07 14.54 0.34
N ILE A 143 -0.03 15.31 0.41
CA ILE A 143 -1.11 15.28 -0.59
C ILE A 143 -0.99 16.53 -1.44
N ASN A 144 -0.60 16.36 -2.71
CA ASN A 144 -0.55 17.45 -3.66
C ASN A 144 -1.94 17.73 -4.24
N LEU A 145 -2.50 18.92 -4.06
CA LEU A 145 -3.79 19.34 -4.64
C LEU A 145 -3.66 20.38 -5.76
N TYR A 146 -2.44 20.67 -6.22
CA TYR A 146 -2.20 21.68 -7.26
C TYR A 146 -2.40 21.16 -8.69
N TYR A 147 -2.12 19.88 -8.92
CA TYR A 147 -2.17 19.28 -10.25
C TYR A 147 -2.89 17.93 -10.21
N GLU A 148 -3.66 17.61 -11.25
CA GLU A 148 -4.31 16.30 -11.38
C GLU A 148 -3.32 15.17 -11.68
N SER A 149 -2.06 15.46 -11.99
CA SER A 149 -1.09 14.45 -12.43
C SER A 149 -0.93 13.33 -11.40
N LYS A 150 -0.75 12.11 -11.94
CA LYS A 150 -0.52 10.87 -11.20
C LYS A 150 0.90 10.80 -10.67
#